data_AF-A0A660TZM7-F1
#
_entry.id   AF-A0A660TZM7-F1
#
_cell.length_a   1.000
_cell.length_b   1.000
_cell.length_c   1.000
_cell.angle_alpha   90.00
_cell.angle_beta   90.00
_cell.angle_gamma   90.00
#
_symmetry.space_group_name_H-M   'P 1'
#
loop_
_entity.id
_entity.type
_entity.pdbx_description
1 polymer ?
#
loop_
_entity_poly.entity_id
_entity_poly.type
_entity_poly.pdbx_seq_one_letter_code
_entity_poly.pdbx_strand_id
1 'polypeptide(L)'
;MMEILKDITTARSRFREITKSGKTLGLVPTMGALHEGHLSLVHQAAADNDMVAVSIFVNPAQFDNSDDLKVYPRDLEADRNILKKTAADLIFYPSTEDIYPDNYHYQVIETENSLQLEGAYRKGYFDGVLTVVLKLLNIAGADRAYFGEKDWQQLSLIKGMTQAFFMNTEIISCSTVRENDGLAMSSRNALLSPSERKIAPDFHRILTSPLTPEDKTSQLENAGFTV
;
A
#
# COMPACT_ATOMS: atom_id res chain seq x y z
N MET A 1 23.12 -4.85 -8.22
CA MET A 1 22.55 -3.54 -8.60
C MET A 1 21.06 -3.72 -8.73
N MET A 2 20.28 -2.86 -8.09
CA MET A 2 18.81 -2.89 -8.16
C MET A 2 18.33 -2.41 -9.53
N GLU A 3 17.49 -3.21 -10.18
CA GLU A 3 16.94 -2.95 -11.51
C GLU A 3 15.69 -2.05 -11.40
N ILE A 4 15.53 -1.09 -12.32
CA ILE A 4 14.34 -0.22 -12.37
C ILE A 4 13.60 -0.47 -13.69
N LEU A 5 12.38 -0.97 -13.57
CA LEU A 5 11.48 -1.31 -14.66
C LEU A 5 10.46 -0.18 -14.80
N LYS A 6 10.50 0.58 -15.90
CA LYS A 6 9.65 1.78 -16.08
C LYS A 6 8.41 1.57 -16.94
N ASP A 7 8.39 0.55 -17.78
CA ASP A 7 7.26 0.26 -18.66
C ASP A 7 6.74 -1.17 -18.48
N ILE A 8 5.48 -1.38 -18.88
CA ILE A 8 4.78 -2.65 -18.70
C ILE A 8 5.43 -3.79 -19.46
N THR A 9 5.95 -3.54 -20.67
CA THR A 9 6.47 -4.60 -21.53
C THR A 9 7.76 -5.17 -20.96
N THR A 10 8.69 -4.29 -20.59
CA THR A 10 9.95 -4.65 -19.93
C THR A 10 9.67 -5.35 -18.61
N ALA A 11 8.77 -4.80 -17.78
CA ALA A 11 8.43 -5.39 -16.49
C ALA A 11 7.87 -6.81 -16.63
N ARG A 12 6.87 -7.02 -17.49
CA ARG A 12 6.29 -8.36 -17.73
C ARG A 12 7.32 -9.33 -18.30
N SER A 13 8.22 -8.85 -19.16
CA SER A 13 9.29 -9.71 -19.68
C SER A 13 10.20 -10.19 -18.57
N ARG A 14 10.63 -9.27 -17.69
CA ARG A 14 11.52 -9.56 -16.58
C ARG A 14 10.88 -10.48 -15.54
N PHE A 15 9.64 -10.21 -15.14
CA PHE A 15 8.93 -11.06 -14.19
C PHE A 15 8.72 -12.48 -14.74
N ARG A 16 8.34 -12.64 -16.01
CA ARG A 16 8.23 -13.96 -16.64
C ARG A 16 9.57 -14.70 -16.70
N GLU A 17 10.67 -14.01 -16.90
CA GLU A 17 12.00 -14.62 -16.88
C GLU A 17 12.32 -15.18 -15.48
N ILE A 18 12.02 -14.42 -14.42
CA ILE A 18 12.16 -14.87 -13.03
C ILE A 18 11.34 -16.13 -12.79
N THR A 19 10.04 -16.12 -13.11
CA THR A 19 9.18 -17.30 -12.95
C THR A 19 9.69 -18.51 -13.77
N LYS A 20 10.12 -18.30 -15.02
CA LYS A 20 10.67 -19.38 -15.88
C LYS A 20 11.97 -19.96 -15.36
N SER A 21 12.74 -19.20 -14.57
CA SER A 21 13.95 -19.69 -13.92
C SER A 21 13.66 -20.58 -12.69
N GLY A 22 12.38 -20.77 -12.34
CA GLY A 22 11.97 -21.56 -11.17
C GLY A 22 12.09 -20.81 -9.84
N LYS A 23 12.37 -19.51 -9.88
CA LYS A 23 12.45 -18.64 -8.71
C LYS A 23 11.07 -18.12 -8.31
N THR A 24 10.85 -18.02 -7.01
CA THR A 24 9.68 -17.37 -6.43
C THR A 24 9.84 -15.85 -6.42
N LEU A 25 8.74 -15.13 -6.65
CA LEU A 25 8.67 -13.68 -6.69
C LEU A 25 7.69 -13.13 -5.64
N GLY A 26 8.22 -12.35 -4.71
CA GLY A 26 7.45 -11.53 -3.79
C GLY A 26 7.22 -10.11 -4.35
N LEU A 27 5.98 -9.61 -4.27
CA LEU A 27 5.64 -8.23 -4.65
C LEU A 27 5.26 -7.40 -3.41
N VAL A 28 5.82 -6.20 -3.30
CA VAL A 28 5.41 -5.19 -2.31
C VAL A 28 4.84 -3.96 -3.04
N PRO A 29 3.50 -3.83 -3.16
CA PRO A 29 2.89 -2.67 -3.78
C PRO A 29 2.95 -1.44 -2.88
N THR A 30 3.47 -0.32 -3.39
CA THR A 30 3.54 0.95 -2.65
C THR A 30 3.21 2.14 -3.54
N MET A 31 2.95 3.29 -2.92
CA MET A 31 2.88 4.58 -3.61
C MET A 31 4.19 5.38 -3.51
N GLY A 32 5.28 4.78 -3.03
CA GLY A 32 6.54 5.48 -2.72
C GLY A 32 6.52 6.22 -1.38
N ALA A 33 7.46 7.15 -1.21
CA ALA A 33 7.72 7.85 0.06
C ALA A 33 7.89 6.85 1.21
N LEU A 34 8.87 5.97 1.04
CA LEU A 34 9.07 4.78 1.84
C LEU A 34 9.49 5.10 3.27
N HIS A 35 9.12 4.21 4.19
CA HIS A 35 9.38 4.30 5.63
C HIS A 35 9.49 2.88 6.21
N GLU A 36 9.86 2.71 7.49
CA GLU A 36 10.10 1.38 8.08
C GLU A 36 8.90 0.43 7.98
N GLY A 37 7.67 0.96 8.00
CA GLY A 37 6.48 0.17 7.63
C GLY A 37 6.61 -0.54 6.28
N HIS A 38 7.01 0.16 5.22
CA HIS A 38 7.25 -0.44 3.91
C HIS A 38 8.45 -1.40 3.92
N LEU A 39 9.53 -1.05 4.62
CA LEU A 39 10.72 -1.90 4.68
C LEU A 39 10.45 -3.22 5.41
N SER A 40 9.56 -3.22 6.40
CA SER A 40 9.11 -4.47 7.06
C SER A 40 8.44 -5.42 6.07
N LEU A 41 7.65 -4.91 5.11
CA LEU A 41 7.05 -5.72 4.05
C LEU A 41 8.12 -6.30 3.13
N VAL A 42 9.13 -5.49 2.76
CA VAL A 42 10.24 -5.94 1.93
C VAL A 42 11.09 -7.00 2.62
N HIS A 43 11.34 -6.85 3.93
CA HIS A 43 12.06 -7.85 4.71
C HIS A 43 11.29 -9.17 4.80
N GLN A 44 9.98 -9.11 5.04
CA GLN A 44 9.14 -10.32 5.03
C GLN A 44 9.12 -10.96 3.64
N ALA A 45 8.98 -10.15 2.57
CA ALA A 45 9.04 -10.65 1.20
C ALA A 45 10.36 -11.35 0.87
N ALA A 46 11.48 -10.83 1.34
CA ALA A 46 12.80 -11.42 1.13
C ALA A 46 13.03 -12.71 1.93
N ALA A 47 12.35 -12.87 3.07
CA ALA A 47 12.43 -14.09 3.87
C ALA A 47 11.70 -15.27 3.19
N ASP A 48 10.67 -14.99 2.41
CA ASP A 48 9.78 -16.01 1.85
C ASP A 48 10.01 -16.31 0.35
N ASN A 49 10.78 -15.47 -0.36
CA ASN A 49 10.93 -15.53 -1.82
C ASN A 49 12.39 -15.36 -2.30
N ASP A 50 12.69 -15.89 -3.48
CA ASP A 50 14.01 -15.79 -4.12
C ASP A 50 14.31 -14.42 -4.71
N MET A 51 13.25 -13.68 -5.10
CA MET A 51 13.31 -12.36 -5.70
C MET A 51 12.22 -11.47 -5.10
N VAL A 52 12.54 -10.19 -4.87
CA VAL A 52 11.59 -9.18 -4.38
C VAL A 52 11.47 -8.00 -5.34
N ALA A 53 10.24 -7.75 -5.77
CA ALA A 53 9.88 -6.55 -6.52
C ALA A 53 9.09 -5.58 -5.64
N VAL A 54 9.44 -4.30 -5.69
CA VAL A 54 8.66 -3.22 -5.06
C VAL A 54 8.05 -2.39 -6.18
N SER A 55 6.71 -2.26 -6.20
CA SER A 55 6.09 -1.27 -7.09
C SER A 55 6.00 0.06 -6.39
N ILE A 56 6.32 1.13 -7.11
CA ILE A 56 6.17 2.52 -6.66
C ILE A 56 5.28 3.20 -7.69
N PHE A 57 4.00 3.37 -7.36
CA PHE A 57 3.04 4.00 -8.25
C PHE A 57 1.98 4.77 -7.45
N VAL A 58 1.98 6.09 -7.57
CA VAL A 58 0.92 6.94 -7.00
C VAL A 58 -0.30 6.86 -7.91
N ASN A 59 -1.19 5.92 -7.62
CA ASN A 59 -2.38 5.66 -8.42
C ASN A 59 -3.39 6.82 -8.33
N PRO A 60 -3.67 7.59 -9.40
CA PRO A 60 -4.65 8.69 -9.32
C PRO A 60 -6.09 8.22 -9.04
N ALA A 61 -6.45 7.01 -9.44
CA ALA A 61 -7.82 6.50 -9.35
C ALA A 61 -8.28 6.22 -7.90
N GLN A 62 -7.35 6.12 -6.95
CA GLN A 62 -7.65 5.94 -5.52
C GLN A 62 -7.53 7.25 -4.70
N PHE A 63 -7.49 8.41 -5.35
CA PHE A 63 -7.54 9.70 -4.68
C PHE A 63 -8.91 10.35 -4.91
N ASP A 64 -9.68 10.43 -3.83
CA ASP A 64 -10.95 11.14 -3.73
C ASP A 64 -10.76 12.66 -3.57
N ASN A 65 -9.55 13.09 -3.16
CA ASN A 65 -9.16 14.49 -3.05
C ASN A 65 -8.00 14.83 -4.02
N SER A 66 -8.28 15.67 -5.00
CA SER A 66 -7.27 16.10 -6.00
C SER A 66 -6.12 16.91 -5.41
N ASP A 67 -6.33 17.62 -4.30
CA ASP A 67 -5.28 18.40 -3.65
C ASP A 67 -4.32 17.47 -2.88
N ASP A 68 -4.84 16.41 -2.24
CA ASP A 68 -4.01 15.34 -1.64
C ASP A 68 -3.13 14.66 -2.71
N LEU A 69 -3.70 14.38 -3.90
CA LEU A 69 -2.93 13.81 -5.01
C LEU A 69 -1.78 14.75 -5.46
N LYS A 70 -2.01 16.06 -5.49
CA LYS A 70 -0.98 17.04 -5.89
C LYS A 70 0.17 17.09 -4.90
N VAL A 71 -0.13 17.06 -3.61
CA VAL A 71 0.89 17.19 -2.55
C VAL A 71 1.51 15.86 -2.13
N TYR A 72 1.03 14.73 -2.66
CA TYR A 72 1.59 13.42 -2.33
C TYR A 72 3.09 13.36 -2.69
N PRO A 73 3.97 12.97 -1.75
CA PRO A 73 5.42 12.96 -1.96
C PRO A 73 5.84 11.99 -3.06
N ARG A 74 6.70 12.45 -3.97
CA ARG A 74 7.23 11.66 -5.10
C ARG A 74 8.73 11.93 -5.26
N ASP A 75 9.55 10.99 -4.80
CA ASP A 75 11.00 11.04 -4.98
C ASP A 75 11.56 9.63 -5.17
N LEU A 76 11.67 9.21 -6.44
CA LEU A 76 12.17 7.90 -6.82
C LEU A 76 13.61 7.67 -6.34
N GLU A 77 14.47 8.69 -6.35
CA GLU A 77 15.88 8.52 -5.95
C GLU A 77 16.00 8.39 -4.43
N ALA A 78 15.20 9.12 -3.65
CA ALA A 78 15.10 8.90 -2.21
C ALA A 78 14.62 7.48 -1.89
N ASP A 79 13.53 7.03 -2.51
CA ASP A 79 12.97 5.68 -2.32
C ASP A 79 13.98 4.60 -2.73
N ARG A 80 14.64 4.77 -3.88
CA ARG A 80 15.69 3.87 -4.35
C ARG A 80 16.87 3.79 -3.36
N ASN A 81 17.28 4.90 -2.77
CA ASN A 81 18.37 4.92 -1.79
C ASN A 81 17.99 4.23 -0.47
N ILE A 82 16.72 4.26 -0.11
CA ILE A 82 16.19 3.48 1.01
C ILE A 82 16.21 1.99 0.64
N LEU A 83 15.64 1.61 -0.51
CA LEU A 83 15.56 0.21 -0.94
C LEU A 83 16.94 -0.43 -1.16
N LYS A 84 17.97 0.33 -1.56
CA LYS A 84 19.35 -0.20 -1.67
C LYS A 84 19.89 -0.80 -0.36
N LYS A 85 19.29 -0.46 0.78
CA LYS A 85 19.65 -0.97 2.10
C LYS A 85 18.85 -2.23 2.49
N THR A 86 17.94 -2.68 1.64
CA THR A 86 17.13 -3.89 1.84
C THR A 86 17.51 -4.96 0.81
N ALA A 87 16.79 -6.08 0.84
CA ALA A 87 16.92 -7.18 -0.12
C ALA A 87 16.00 -7.03 -1.35
N ALA A 88 15.49 -5.83 -1.64
CA ALA A 88 14.74 -5.60 -2.87
C ALA A 88 15.65 -5.74 -4.11
N ASP A 89 15.19 -6.50 -5.11
CA ASP A 89 15.93 -6.74 -6.35
C ASP A 89 15.49 -5.80 -7.47
N LEU A 90 14.17 -5.55 -7.55
CA LEU A 90 13.54 -4.78 -8.62
C LEU A 90 12.67 -3.65 -8.07
N ILE A 91 12.70 -2.51 -8.74
CA ILE A 91 11.69 -1.44 -8.62
C ILE A 91 10.85 -1.45 -9.89
N PHE A 92 9.55 -1.59 -9.76
CA PHE A 92 8.61 -1.33 -10.85
C PHE A 92 7.99 0.06 -10.67
N TYR A 93 8.32 0.98 -11.60
CA TYR A 93 7.95 2.40 -11.54
C TYR A 93 7.23 2.83 -12.83
N PRO A 94 5.99 2.38 -13.06
CA PRO A 94 5.22 2.69 -14.26
C PRO A 94 4.66 4.12 -14.24
N SER A 95 4.32 4.66 -15.42
CA SER A 95 3.51 5.89 -15.50
C SER A 95 2.00 5.59 -15.34
N THR A 96 1.18 6.65 -15.26
CA THR A 96 -0.28 6.51 -15.26
C THR A 96 -0.78 5.95 -16.59
N GLU A 97 -0.21 6.40 -17.71
CA GLU A 97 -0.55 5.96 -19.06
C GLU A 97 -0.20 4.48 -19.29
N ASP A 98 0.86 4.00 -18.64
CA ASP A 98 1.23 2.58 -18.65
C ASP A 98 0.16 1.71 -17.95
N ILE A 99 -0.36 2.17 -16.82
CA ILE A 99 -1.35 1.42 -16.01
C ILE A 99 -2.78 1.57 -16.56
N TYR A 100 -3.10 2.75 -17.09
CA TYR A 100 -4.43 3.13 -17.58
C TYR A 100 -4.39 3.67 -19.02
N PRO A 101 -3.92 2.89 -20.01
CA PRO A 101 -4.00 3.30 -21.41
C PRO A 101 -5.45 3.47 -21.88
N ASP A 102 -6.40 2.88 -21.15
CA ASP A 102 -7.83 2.96 -21.35
C ASP A 102 -8.50 4.12 -20.60
N ASN A 103 -7.75 5.02 -19.96
CA ASN A 103 -8.29 6.09 -19.12
C ASN A 103 -9.23 5.58 -18.00
N TYR A 104 -8.90 4.44 -17.39
CA TYR A 104 -9.64 3.88 -16.24
C TYR A 104 -11.10 3.47 -16.55
N HIS A 105 -11.37 3.05 -17.79
CA HIS A 105 -12.69 2.56 -18.19
C HIS A 105 -13.01 1.16 -17.63
N TYR A 106 -11.99 0.32 -17.40
CA TYR A 106 -12.17 -0.99 -16.78
C TYR A 106 -11.81 -0.94 -15.29
N GLN A 107 -12.78 -1.30 -14.45
CA GLN A 107 -12.70 -1.16 -13.00
C GLN A 107 -13.11 -2.46 -12.31
N VAL A 108 -12.61 -2.64 -11.09
CA VAL A 108 -13.01 -3.70 -10.16
C VAL A 108 -13.81 -3.05 -9.05
N ILE A 109 -15.06 -3.46 -8.90
CA ILE A 109 -15.99 -2.92 -7.91
C ILE A 109 -16.40 -4.07 -6.99
N GLU A 110 -16.17 -3.91 -5.69
CA GLU A 110 -16.78 -4.76 -4.65
C GLU A 110 -18.03 -4.04 -4.13
N THR A 111 -19.14 -4.74 -3.95
CA THR A 111 -20.46 -4.11 -3.80
C THR A 111 -21.01 -4.10 -2.37
N GLU A 112 -20.22 -4.50 -1.37
CA GLU A 112 -20.67 -4.69 0.01
C GLU A 112 -19.71 -4.03 1.00
N ASN A 113 -18.58 -4.67 1.30
CA ASN A 113 -17.65 -4.24 2.33
C ASN A 113 -16.90 -2.96 1.95
N SER A 114 -16.77 -2.66 0.66
CA SER A 114 -16.18 -1.43 0.14
C SER A 114 -17.03 -0.19 0.44
N LEU A 115 -18.32 -0.36 0.79
CA LEU A 115 -19.24 0.73 1.07
C LEU A 115 -19.29 1.11 2.56
N GLN A 116 -18.52 0.41 3.40
CA GLN A 116 -18.45 0.61 4.86
C GLN A 116 -17.11 1.25 5.25
N LEU A 117 -16.96 1.61 6.54
CA LEU A 117 -15.70 2.11 7.13
C LEU A 117 -15.03 3.19 6.24
N GLU A 118 -13.77 3.04 5.83
CA GLU A 118 -13.06 4.02 4.99
C GLU A 118 -13.79 4.33 3.68
N GLY A 119 -14.44 3.32 3.10
CA GLY A 119 -15.14 3.46 1.83
C GLY A 119 -16.41 4.31 1.91
N ALA A 120 -17.00 4.42 3.11
CA ALA A 120 -18.09 5.36 3.37
C ALA A 120 -17.61 6.82 3.36
N TYR A 121 -16.36 7.08 3.77
CA TYR A 121 -15.76 8.42 3.81
C TYR A 121 -15.03 8.79 2.52
N ARG A 122 -14.59 7.79 1.73
CA ARG A 122 -13.74 7.97 0.56
C ARG A 122 -14.37 7.29 -0.67
N LYS A 123 -15.42 7.91 -1.20
CA LYS A 123 -16.21 7.34 -2.30
C LYS A 123 -15.34 7.00 -3.51
N GLY A 124 -15.41 5.75 -3.98
CA GLY A 124 -14.62 5.25 -5.13
C GLY A 124 -13.17 4.90 -4.80
N TYR A 125 -12.71 5.11 -3.57
CA TYR A 125 -11.34 4.79 -3.14
C TYR A 125 -11.00 3.33 -3.40
N PHE A 126 -11.86 2.41 -2.95
CA PHE A 126 -11.60 0.97 -3.11
C PHE A 126 -11.74 0.48 -4.54
N ASP A 127 -12.57 1.10 -5.37
CA ASP A 127 -12.59 0.78 -6.82
C ASP A 127 -11.21 1.05 -7.42
N GLY A 128 -10.62 2.21 -7.09
CA GLY A 128 -9.27 2.59 -7.49
C GLY A 128 -8.20 1.62 -6.99
N VAL A 129 -8.27 1.25 -5.71
CA VAL A 129 -7.31 0.32 -5.09
C VAL A 129 -7.42 -1.08 -5.68
N LEU A 130 -8.62 -1.65 -5.75
CA LEU A 130 -8.82 -3.00 -6.27
C LEU A 130 -8.41 -3.10 -7.74
N THR A 131 -8.76 -2.09 -8.54
CA THR A 131 -8.37 -2.04 -9.95
C THR A 131 -6.85 -1.98 -10.12
N VAL A 132 -6.15 -1.12 -9.39
CA VAL A 132 -4.69 -1.00 -9.53
C VAL A 132 -3.98 -2.25 -9.01
N VAL A 133 -4.42 -2.80 -7.88
CA VAL A 133 -3.81 -4.00 -7.30
C VAL A 133 -4.01 -5.19 -8.23
N LEU A 134 -5.21 -5.39 -8.80
CA LEU A 134 -5.44 -6.45 -9.79
C LEU A 134 -4.49 -6.31 -10.99
N LYS A 135 -4.30 -5.08 -11.51
CA LYS A 135 -3.37 -4.82 -12.62
C LYS A 135 -1.93 -5.15 -12.23
N LEU A 136 -1.46 -4.68 -11.07
CA LEU A 136 -0.09 -4.92 -10.58
C LEU A 136 0.18 -6.40 -10.38
N LEU A 137 -0.74 -7.13 -9.76
CA LEU A 137 -0.63 -8.58 -9.55
C LEU A 137 -0.58 -9.34 -10.89
N ASN A 138 -1.39 -8.95 -11.88
CA ASN A 138 -1.36 -9.55 -13.22
C ASN A 138 -0.10 -9.22 -14.03
N ILE A 139 0.46 -8.02 -13.84
CA ILE A 139 1.72 -7.61 -14.47
C ILE A 139 2.89 -8.41 -13.87
N ALA A 140 2.93 -8.51 -12.54
CA ALA A 140 3.99 -9.18 -11.81
C ALA A 140 3.92 -10.71 -11.94
N GLY A 141 2.72 -11.29 -11.91
CA GLY A 141 2.56 -12.74 -11.78
C GLY A 141 3.25 -13.28 -10.53
N ALA A 142 3.24 -12.50 -9.44
CA ALA A 142 3.96 -12.83 -8.21
C ALA A 142 3.36 -14.03 -7.49
N ASP A 143 4.19 -14.83 -6.85
CA ASP A 143 3.75 -15.95 -5.99
C ASP A 143 3.10 -15.41 -4.73
N ARG A 144 3.66 -14.33 -4.16
CA ARG A 144 3.16 -13.68 -2.95
C ARG A 144 3.14 -12.17 -3.10
N ALA A 145 2.16 -11.53 -2.46
CA ALA A 145 2.13 -10.08 -2.34
C ALA A 145 1.89 -9.65 -0.89
N TYR A 146 2.61 -8.62 -0.45
CA TYR A 146 2.72 -8.22 0.95
C TYR A 146 2.03 -6.90 1.21
N PHE A 147 1.12 -6.89 2.19
CA PHE A 147 0.32 -5.73 2.55
C PHE A 147 0.30 -5.55 4.08
N GLY A 148 0.33 -4.31 4.53
CA GLY A 148 0.29 -3.97 5.95
C GLY A 148 -1.12 -4.06 6.54
N GLU A 149 -1.23 -4.60 7.76
CA GLU A 149 -2.47 -4.67 8.54
C GLU A 149 -3.01 -3.30 8.94
N LYS A 150 -2.19 -2.25 8.83
CA LYS A 150 -2.59 -0.85 9.10
C LYS A 150 -3.84 -0.49 8.30
N ASP A 151 -3.86 -0.87 7.03
CA ASP A 151 -4.98 -0.61 6.11
C ASP A 151 -5.86 -1.87 6.04
N TRP A 152 -6.44 -2.25 7.19
CA TRP A 152 -7.13 -3.55 7.38
C TRP A 152 -8.28 -3.80 6.38
N GLN A 153 -9.10 -2.79 6.09
CA GLN A 153 -10.19 -2.92 5.13
C GLN A 153 -9.65 -3.13 3.70
N GLN A 154 -8.57 -2.42 3.34
CA GLN A 154 -7.88 -2.62 2.07
C GLN A 154 -7.37 -4.05 1.95
N LEU A 155 -6.65 -4.55 2.97
CA LEU A 155 -6.14 -5.92 3.02
C LEU A 155 -7.26 -6.96 2.88
N SER A 156 -8.38 -6.76 3.58
CA SER A 156 -9.53 -7.66 3.54
C SER A 156 -10.19 -7.71 2.17
N LEU A 157 -10.39 -6.54 1.54
CA LEU A 157 -10.94 -6.44 0.19
C LEU A 157 -10.00 -7.03 -0.87
N ILE A 158 -8.69 -6.82 -0.74
CA ILE A 158 -7.70 -7.42 -1.66
C ILE A 158 -7.72 -8.95 -1.54
N LYS A 159 -7.75 -9.51 -0.34
CA LYS A 159 -7.91 -10.95 -0.13
C LYS A 159 -9.18 -11.47 -0.81
N GLY A 160 -10.32 -10.82 -0.57
CA GLY A 160 -11.60 -11.18 -1.20
C GLY A 160 -11.53 -11.12 -2.73
N MET A 161 -10.95 -10.06 -3.30
CA MET A 161 -10.74 -9.91 -4.74
C MET A 161 -9.86 -11.04 -5.30
N THR A 162 -8.71 -11.32 -4.70
CA THR A 162 -7.82 -12.39 -5.20
C THR A 162 -8.50 -13.75 -5.22
N GLN A 163 -9.31 -14.05 -4.21
CA GLN A 163 -10.12 -15.27 -4.17
C GLN A 163 -11.21 -15.27 -5.25
N ALA A 164 -11.96 -14.17 -5.39
CA ALA A 164 -13.07 -14.06 -6.34
C ALA A 164 -12.63 -14.17 -7.81
N PHE A 165 -11.42 -13.70 -8.12
CA PHE A 165 -10.83 -13.76 -9.46
C PHE A 165 -9.88 -14.95 -9.67
N PHE A 166 -9.87 -15.92 -8.74
CA PHE A 166 -9.05 -17.15 -8.82
C PHE A 166 -7.56 -16.85 -9.07
N MET A 167 -7.05 -15.82 -8.41
CA MET A 167 -5.65 -15.42 -8.55
C MET A 167 -4.74 -16.41 -7.82
N ASN A 168 -3.62 -16.77 -8.44
CA ASN A 168 -2.64 -17.67 -7.84
C ASN A 168 -1.77 -16.98 -6.78
N THR A 169 -1.74 -15.64 -6.74
CA THR A 169 -0.94 -14.90 -5.79
C THR A 169 -1.50 -15.01 -4.37
N GLU A 170 -0.67 -15.45 -3.43
CA GLU A 170 -0.99 -15.47 -2.01
C GLU A 170 -0.83 -14.07 -1.40
N ILE A 171 -1.82 -13.63 -0.61
CA ILE A 171 -1.79 -12.31 0.05
C ILE A 171 -1.33 -12.43 1.49
N ILE A 172 -0.11 -11.95 1.76
CA ILE A 172 0.55 -12.01 3.06
C ILE A 172 0.26 -10.73 3.85
N SER A 173 -0.25 -10.91 5.07
CA SER A 173 -0.55 -9.82 6.00
C SER A 173 0.65 -9.57 6.90
N CYS A 174 1.08 -8.31 6.99
CA CYS A 174 2.22 -7.92 7.81
C CYS A 174 1.79 -6.94 8.89
N SER A 175 2.26 -7.14 10.13
CA SER A 175 1.85 -6.33 11.26
C SER A 175 2.16 -4.84 11.09
N THR A 176 1.30 -4.01 11.68
CA THR A 176 1.46 -2.55 11.64
C THR A 176 2.74 -2.13 12.37
N VAL A 177 3.67 -1.50 11.65
CA VAL A 177 4.85 -0.85 12.25
C VAL A 177 4.46 0.52 12.81
N ARG A 178 4.97 0.81 14.01
CA ARG A 178 4.71 2.04 14.75
C ARG A 178 6.01 2.77 15.05
N GLU A 179 5.93 4.10 15.15
CA GLU A 179 6.99 4.93 15.70
C GLU A 179 7.18 4.64 17.20
N ASN A 180 8.27 5.13 17.80
CA ASN A 180 8.62 4.85 19.20
C ASN A 180 7.56 5.29 20.21
N ASP A 181 6.70 6.24 19.84
CA ASP A 181 5.59 6.73 20.66
C ASP A 181 4.26 6.00 20.38
N GLY A 182 4.25 5.00 19.49
CA GLY A 182 3.09 4.17 19.16
C GLY A 182 2.25 4.67 17.98
N LEU A 183 2.56 5.83 17.39
CA LEU A 183 1.87 6.29 16.17
C LEU A 183 2.15 5.31 15.03
N ALA A 184 1.12 4.88 14.29
CA ALA A 184 1.33 4.04 13.12
C ALA A 184 2.13 4.81 12.07
N MET A 185 3.15 4.19 11.49
CA MET A 185 3.95 4.84 10.45
C MET A 185 3.10 5.06 9.20
N SER A 186 3.14 6.26 8.67
CA SER A 186 2.50 6.64 7.41
C SER A 186 3.30 7.72 6.71
N SER A 187 3.41 7.66 5.38
CA SER A 187 3.99 8.74 4.57
C SER A 187 3.28 10.08 4.81
N ARG A 188 1.98 10.06 5.20
CA ARG A 188 1.22 11.28 5.53
C ARG A 188 1.57 11.89 6.89
N ASN A 189 2.32 11.20 7.77
CA ASN A 189 2.78 11.80 9.04
C ASN A 189 3.68 13.03 8.79
N ALA A 190 4.33 13.13 7.62
CA ALA A 190 5.11 14.29 7.20
C ALA A 190 4.27 15.57 7.00
N LEU A 191 2.94 15.45 6.90
CA LEU A 191 2.02 16.58 6.74
C LEU A 191 1.56 17.17 8.09
N LEU A 192 1.82 16.48 9.20
CA LEU A 192 1.44 16.94 10.53
C LEU A 192 2.29 18.14 10.95
N SER A 193 1.64 19.21 11.40
CA SER A 193 2.30 20.31 12.10
C SER A 193 2.93 19.81 13.42
N PRO A 194 3.88 20.57 14.02
CA PRO A 194 4.46 20.19 15.30
C PRO A 194 3.43 19.97 16.42
N SER A 195 2.32 20.73 16.42
CA SER A 195 1.22 20.56 17.37
C SER A 195 0.41 19.30 17.11
N GLU A 196 0.06 19.02 15.85
CA GLU A 196 -0.69 17.81 15.49
C GLU A 196 0.13 16.54 15.72
N ARG A 197 1.43 16.57 15.38
CA ARG A 197 2.34 15.44 15.62
C ARG A 197 2.47 15.11 17.10
N LYS A 198 2.37 16.11 17.99
CA LYS A 198 2.44 15.90 19.45
C LYS A 198 1.24 15.12 19.97
N ILE A 199 0.04 15.32 19.41
CA ILE A 199 -1.19 14.63 19.85
C ILE A 199 -1.44 13.31 19.09
N ALA A 200 -0.92 13.16 17.87
CA ALA A 200 -1.18 11.99 17.02
C ALA A 200 -1.01 10.60 17.70
N PRO A 201 0.00 10.36 18.57
CA PRO A 201 0.14 9.07 19.26
C PRO A 201 -1.02 8.74 20.21
N ASP A 202 -1.74 9.75 20.72
CA ASP A 202 -2.91 9.54 21.58
C ASP A 202 -4.02 8.76 20.87
N PHE A 203 -4.11 8.84 19.53
CA PHE A 203 -5.05 8.05 18.75
C PHE A 203 -4.90 6.56 19.04
N HIS A 204 -3.67 6.04 18.95
CA HIS A 204 -3.40 4.64 19.23
C HIS A 204 -3.64 4.28 20.70
N ARG A 205 -3.15 5.14 21.61
CA ARG A 205 -3.29 4.95 23.06
C ARG A 205 -4.76 4.87 23.49
N ILE A 206 -5.61 5.74 22.95
CA ILE A 206 -7.05 5.78 23.27
C ILE A 206 -7.76 4.58 22.65
N LEU A 207 -7.50 4.24 21.38
CA LEU A 207 -8.15 3.10 20.73
C LEU A 207 -7.85 1.75 21.41
N THR A 208 -6.64 1.59 21.94
CA THR A 208 -6.21 0.37 22.64
C THR A 208 -6.57 0.34 24.14
N SER A 209 -7.13 1.43 24.66
CA SER A 209 -7.60 1.47 26.04
C SER A 209 -8.82 0.55 26.26
N PRO A 210 -9.10 0.15 27.52
CA PRO A 210 -10.25 -0.70 27.86
C PRO A 210 -11.61 0.05 27.86
N LEU A 211 -11.64 1.31 27.38
CA LEU A 211 -12.85 2.14 27.34
C LEU A 211 -13.87 1.64 26.33
N THR A 212 -15.14 2.05 26.51
CA THR A 212 -16.19 1.82 25.51
C THR A 212 -15.92 2.65 24.24
N PRO A 213 -16.53 2.30 23.10
CA PRO A 213 -16.44 3.13 21.89
C PRO A 213 -16.86 4.58 22.12
N GLU A 214 -17.93 4.83 22.87
CA GLU A 214 -18.42 6.18 23.18
C GLU A 214 -17.40 6.99 23.99
N ASP A 215 -16.81 6.38 25.03
CA ASP A 215 -15.79 7.02 25.85
C ASP A 215 -14.50 7.28 25.05
N LYS A 216 -14.14 6.40 24.11
CA LYS A 216 -13.02 6.60 23.20
C LYS A 216 -13.24 7.80 22.29
N THR A 217 -14.44 7.91 21.69
CA THR A 217 -14.81 9.06 20.86
C THR A 217 -14.69 10.36 21.66
N SER A 218 -15.28 10.43 22.85
CA SER A 218 -15.18 11.63 23.68
C SER A 218 -13.74 11.96 24.08
N GLN A 219 -12.89 10.96 24.36
CA GLN A 219 -11.47 11.23 24.66
C GLN A 219 -10.68 11.73 23.45
N LEU A 220 -10.97 11.21 22.26
CA LEU A 220 -10.35 11.68 21.02
C LEU A 220 -10.75 13.14 20.73
N GLU A 221 -12.04 13.46 20.83
CA GLU A 221 -12.52 14.84 20.64
C GLU A 221 -11.88 15.80 21.66
N ASN A 222 -11.81 15.41 22.93
CA ASN A 222 -11.14 16.20 23.98
C ASN A 222 -9.63 16.40 23.73
N ALA A 223 -8.98 15.44 23.05
CA ALA A 223 -7.59 15.54 22.65
C ALA A 223 -7.38 16.37 21.36
N GLY A 224 -8.47 16.83 20.72
CA GLY A 224 -8.44 17.69 19.54
C GLY A 224 -8.59 16.96 18.21
N PHE A 225 -8.99 15.68 18.22
CA PHE A 225 -9.31 14.94 17.01
C PHE A 225 -10.74 15.24 16.54
N THR A 226 -10.96 15.17 15.24
CA THR A 226 -12.30 15.08 14.65
C THR A 226 -12.61 13.60 14.43
N VAL A 227 -13.68 13.09 15.04
CA VAL A 227 -14.10 11.67 14.98
C VAL A 227 -15.47 11.53 14.35
#